data_AF-A0A2N1RDK4-F1
#
_entry.id   AF-A0A2N1RDK4-F1
#
_cell.length_a   1.000
_cell.length_b   1.000
_cell.length_c   1.000
_cell.angle_alpha   90.00
_cell.angle_beta   90.00
_cell.angle_gamma   90.00
#
_symmetry.space_group_name_H-M   'P 1'
#
loop_
_entity.id
_entity.type
_entity.pdbx_description
1 polymer ?
#
loop_
_entity_poly.entity_id
_entity_poly.type
_entity_poly.pdbx_seq_one_letter_code
_entity_poly.pdbx_strand_id
1 'polypeptide(L)'
;GPCGPDSEMFIDTGRTSCGPDCRPGCKCGKYFEIWNDVFMGYRKTLEGAYVQMERKCVDTGMGIERTIAVLQGKKSVYETEVFVPIIQAIQELCGYTYGGDVSKDISFRIIADHVRTSVFILGDQRGVKPSNVGQGYILRRLIRRAVRHGRKLGIEGKFLAGLAETVIGMYHAPYPELLANKDFVLTELGLEEEKFSATLQKGEHEFEKMLPNLQKGNTRVINGRIAFKLYDTYGFPIELTEELAEEHGFTVDTQGFNEAFEKHQEISRAGAEQQFKGGLADHSDLTTALHTATHLLHQSLRKVLGEHVGQKGSNITPERLRFDFTHENPMTPEEIKQVEDMVNSAIERDLPVSFETMSLDEAKAQGAIAFFESKYGEQVKVYSVGDFSKEVCGGPHVERTGSMGHFHIQKEQSSSAGVRRIKAVLER
;
A
#
# COMPACT_ATOMS: atom_id res chain seq x y z
N GLY A 1 2.14 4.67 26.20
CA GLY A 1 3.08 5.77 25.89
C GLY A 1 3.02 6.84 26.98
N PRO A 2 3.87 7.88 26.92
CA PRO A 2 3.77 9.06 27.78
C PRO A 2 2.39 9.70 27.71
N CYS A 3 1.87 10.17 28.84
CA CYS A 3 0.56 10.82 28.96
C CYS A 3 0.46 11.63 30.27
N GLY A 4 -0.61 12.42 30.38
CA GLY A 4 -0.91 13.21 31.56
C GLY A 4 -2.21 13.99 31.38
N PRO A 5 -2.64 14.74 32.41
CA PRO A 5 -3.67 15.75 32.26
C PRO A 5 -3.19 16.87 31.34
N ASP A 6 -4.13 17.63 30.79
CA ASP A 6 -3.84 18.75 29.91
C ASP A 6 -4.68 19.98 30.23
N SER A 7 -4.27 21.11 29.66
CA SER A 7 -5.06 22.31 29.54
C SER A 7 -5.18 22.71 28.07
N GLU A 8 -6.41 22.87 27.60
CA GLU A 8 -6.73 23.27 26.23
C GLU A 8 -7.18 24.74 26.19
N MET A 9 -6.70 25.49 25.20
CA MET A 9 -6.99 26.91 25.01
C MET A 9 -7.92 27.11 23.81
N PHE A 10 -9.05 27.77 24.07
CA PHE A 10 -10.09 28.00 23.08
C PHE A 10 -10.35 29.48 22.86
N ILE A 11 -10.69 29.84 21.63
CA ILE A 11 -11.16 31.18 21.26
C ILE A 11 -12.65 31.12 20.91
N ASP A 12 -13.40 32.10 21.40
CA ASP A 12 -14.78 32.33 20.96
C ASP A 12 -14.77 32.96 19.56
N THR A 13 -15.34 32.26 18.58
CA THR A 13 -15.40 32.69 17.18
C THR A 13 -16.49 33.72 16.92
N GLY A 14 -17.25 34.11 17.95
CA GLY A 14 -18.39 35.04 17.85
C GLY A 14 -19.67 34.38 17.32
N ARG A 15 -19.65 33.07 17.03
CA ARG A 15 -20.87 32.34 16.65
C ARG A 15 -21.87 32.31 17.79
N THR A 16 -23.15 32.26 17.43
CA THR A 16 -24.24 32.06 18.39
C THR A 16 -24.11 30.72 19.09
N SER A 17 -24.42 30.71 20.39
CA SER A 17 -24.49 29.47 21.16
C SER A 17 -25.48 28.50 20.51
N CYS A 18 -25.14 27.20 20.47
CA CYS A 18 -26.04 26.15 19.98
C CYS A 18 -27.00 25.63 21.06
N GLY A 19 -26.97 26.21 22.27
CA GLY A 19 -27.82 25.81 23.38
C GLY A 19 -27.26 26.22 24.74
N PRO A 20 -27.98 25.94 25.84
CA PRO A 20 -27.54 26.28 27.19
C PRO A 20 -26.22 25.59 27.59
N ASP A 21 -25.94 24.40 27.06
CA ASP A 21 -24.73 23.62 27.37
C ASP A 21 -23.56 23.89 26.41
N CYS A 22 -23.62 24.97 25.63
CA CYS A 22 -22.55 25.29 24.68
C CYS A 22 -21.27 25.71 25.39
N ARG A 23 -20.25 24.86 25.28
CA ARG A 23 -18.95 25.01 25.95
C ARG A 23 -17.80 24.62 25.01
N PRO A 24 -16.53 24.93 25.36
CA PRO A 24 -15.37 24.37 24.68
C PRO A 24 -15.48 22.85 24.44
N GLY A 25 -15.05 22.40 23.26
CA GLY A 25 -15.23 21.02 22.79
C GLY A 25 -16.57 20.74 22.07
N CYS A 26 -17.48 21.73 21.98
CA CYS A 26 -18.71 21.58 21.19
C CYS A 26 -18.44 21.64 19.67
N LYS A 27 -19.16 20.82 18.90
CA LYS A 27 -19.04 20.75 17.43
C LYS A 27 -19.70 21.92 16.68
N CYS A 28 -20.34 22.87 17.37
CA CYS A 28 -21.01 24.01 16.74
C CYS A 28 -20.05 25.06 16.15
N GLY A 29 -18.75 24.96 16.49
CA GLY A 29 -17.70 25.88 16.02
C GLY A 29 -17.69 27.23 16.73
N LYS A 30 -18.45 27.41 17.82
CA LYS A 30 -18.38 28.61 18.66
C LYS A 30 -17.04 28.73 19.37
N TYR A 31 -16.53 27.63 19.92
CA TYR A 31 -15.23 27.59 20.56
C TYR A 31 -14.27 26.84 19.66
N PHE A 32 -13.16 27.47 19.30
CA PHE A 32 -12.15 26.91 18.43
C PHE A 32 -10.84 26.76 19.19
N GLU A 33 -10.39 25.53 19.35
CA GLU A 33 -9.14 25.19 20.04
C GLU A 33 -7.95 25.65 19.20
N ILE A 34 -7.02 26.38 19.80
CA ILE A 34 -5.82 26.89 19.13
C ILE A 34 -4.51 26.33 19.71
N TRP A 35 -4.55 25.84 20.95
CA TRP A 35 -3.36 25.41 21.68
C TRP A 35 -3.74 24.41 22.77
N ASN A 36 -2.90 23.42 23.04
CA ASN A 36 -2.95 22.58 24.23
C ASN A 36 -1.58 22.48 24.95
N ASP A 37 -1.62 22.31 26.27
CA ASP A 37 -0.45 21.97 27.11
C ASP A 37 -0.74 20.67 27.87
N VAL A 38 0.00 19.61 27.55
CA VAL A 38 -0.09 18.30 28.20
C VAL A 38 1.01 18.16 29.26
N PHE A 39 0.61 17.97 30.51
CA PHE A 39 1.52 17.79 31.63
C PHE A 39 1.93 16.32 31.76
N MET A 40 2.82 15.87 30.89
CA MET A 40 3.29 14.48 30.85
C MET A 40 3.95 14.07 32.17
N GLY A 41 3.27 13.20 32.90
CA GLY A 41 3.69 12.69 34.20
C GLY A 41 3.49 11.19 34.39
N TYR A 42 2.88 10.51 33.42
CA TYR A 42 2.55 9.10 33.46
C TYR A 42 2.95 8.42 32.15
N ARG A 43 3.19 7.12 32.22
CA ARG A 43 3.33 6.24 31.06
C ARG A 43 2.24 5.18 31.15
N LYS A 44 1.35 5.16 30.15
CA LYS A 44 0.38 4.08 29.96
C LYS A 44 1.10 2.81 29.47
N THR A 45 0.96 1.71 30.20
CA THR A 45 1.50 0.39 29.85
C THR A 45 0.62 -0.33 28.84
N LEU A 46 1.09 -1.46 28.29
CA LEU A 46 0.32 -2.29 27.35
C LEU A 46 -0.93 -2.88 28.02
N GLU A 47 -0.84 -3.17 29.32
CA GLU A 47 -1.91 -3.69 30.17
C GLU A 47 -2.92 -2.59 30.57
N GLY A 48 -2.68 -1.34 30.15
CA GLY A 48 -3.56 -0.20 30.40
C GLY A 48 -3.32 0.54 31.72
N ALA A 49 -2.34 0.14 32.52
CA ALA A 49 -2.00 0.82 33.77
C ALA A 49 -1.25 2.14 33.52
N TYR A 50 -1.44 3.12 34.41
CA TYR A 50 -0.71 4.40 34.37
C TYR A 50 0.39 4.39 35.43
N VAL A 51 1.64 4.37 34.99
CA VAL A 51 2.81 4.38 35.88
C VAL A 51 3.43 5.77 35.89
N GLN A 52 3.70 6.33 37.07
CA GLN A 52 4.33 7.64 37.16
C GLN A 52 5.72 7.64 36.51
N MET A 53 5.99 8.67 35.72
CA MET A 53 7.30 8.87 35.08
C MET A 53 8.29 9.49 36.06
N GLU A 54 9.54 9.04 35.99
CA GLU A 54 10.66 9.62 36.74
C GLU A 54 10.93 11.07 36.31
N ARG A 55 10.94 11.31 35.00
CA ARG A 55 11.06 12.64 34.41
C ARG A 55 9.72 13.11 33.86
N LYS A 56 9.27 14.26 34.35
CA LYS A 56 8.05 14.94 33.88
C LYS A 56 8.43 16.02 32.85
N CYS A 57 7.52 16.34 31.95
CA CYS A 57 7.68 17.45 31.00
C CYS A 57 6.32 18.04 30.64
N VAL A 58 6.36 19.22 30.03
CA VAL A 58 5.20 19.84 29.39
C VAL A 58 5.37 19.63 27.89
N ASP A 59 4.39 18.98 27.27
CA ASP A 59 4.27 18.85 25.82
C ASP A 59 3.23 19.84 25.35
N THR A 60 3.62 20.78 24.50
CA THR A 60 2.79 21.91 24.12
C THR A 60 2.58 21.90 22.61
N GLY A 61 1.34 22.09 22.16
CA GLY A 61 0.96 22.01 20.76
C GLY A 61 0.09 23.18 20.35
N MET A 62 0.67 24.14 19.62
CA MET A 62 -0.08 25.24 19.02
C MET A 62 -0.31 24.97 17.52
N GLY A 63 -1.57 24.97 17.09
CA GLY A 63 -1.91 24.79 15.68
C GLY A 63 -1.64 26.05 14.88
N ILE A 64 -0.49 26.16 14.20
CA ILE A 64 -0.08 27.35 13.43
C ILE A 64 -1.17 27.80 12.46
N GLU A 65 -1.75 26.88 11.68
CA GLU A 65 -2.82 27.19 10.73
C GLU A 65 -4.07 27.78 11.41
N ARG A 66 -4.43 27.24 12.58
CA ARG A 66 -5.57 27.74 13.36
C ARG A 66 -5.28 29.13 13.92
N THR A 67 -4.09 29.31 14.47
CA THR A 67 -3.64 30.61 15.02
C THR A 67 -3.63 31.68 13.93
N ILE A 68 -3.08 31.39 12.74
CA ILE A 68 -3.08 32.32 11.61
C ILE A 68 -4.51 32.68 11.19
N ALA A 69 -5.39 31.67 11.05
CA ALA A 69 -6.77 31.92 10.68
C ALA A 69 -7.48 32.87 11.67
N VAL A 70 -7.28 32.65 12.97
CA VAL A 70 -7.85 33.51 14.01
C VAL A 70 -7.27 34.92 13.97
N LEU A 71 -5.94 35.05 13.91
CA LEU A 71 -5.28 36.37 13.88
C LEU A 71 -5.68 37.21 12.66
N GLN A 72 -5.97 36.56 11.54
CA GLN A 72 -6.45 37.22 10.31
C GLN A 72 -7.98 37.40 10.28
N GLY A 73 -8.71 36.98 11.31
CA GLY A 73 -10.18 37.04 11.34
C GLY A 73 -10.86 36.13 10.31
N LYS A 74 -10.18 35.09 9.83
CA LYS A 74 -10.71 34.09 8.91
C LYS A 74 -11.58 33.07 9.65
N LYS A 75 -12.60 32.56 8.96
CA LYS A 75 -13.54 31.59 9.56
C LYS A 75 -13.06 30.14 9.42
N SER A 76 -12.02 29.92 8.61
CA SER A 76 -11.48 28.62 8.30
C SER A 76 -10.00 28.70 7.96
N VAL A 77 -9.24 27.66 8.30
CA VAL A 77 -7.83 27.53 7.91
C VAL A 77 -7.66 27.55 6.38
N TYR A 78 -8.67 27.09 5.65
CA TYR A 78 -8.69 27.05 4.19
C TYR A 78 -8.81 28.44 3.53
N GLU A 79 -9.07 29.49 4.30
CA GLU A 79 -9.13 30.89 3.82
C GLU A 79 -7.80 31.63 3.99
N THR A 80 -6.75 30.95 4.47
CA THR A 80 -5.41 31.50 4.71
C THR A 80 -4.47 31.20 3.55
N GLU A 81 -3.35 31.91 3.48
CA GLU A 81 -2.27 31.74 2.51
C GLU A 81 -1.71 30.31 2.46
N VAL A 82 -1.91 29.51 3.50
CA VAL A 82 -1.52 28.10 3.59
C VAL A 82 -2.27 27.23 2.58
N PHE A 83 -3.51 27.60 2.22
CA PHE A 83 -4.39 26.80 1.36
C PHE A 83 -4.94 27.56 0.15
N VAL A 84 -5.03 28.89 0.20
CA VAL A 84 -5.61 29.71 -0.88
C VAL A 84 -4.98 29.42 -2.25
N PRO A 85 -3.64 29.35 -2.42
CA PRO A 85 -3.05 29.05 -3.73
C PRO A 85 -3.42 27.65 -4.26
N ILE A 86 -3.50 26.65 -3.38
CA ILE A 86 -3.89 25.28 -3.75
C ILE A 86 -5.37 25.26 -4.16
N ILE A 87 -6.23 25.93 -3.40
CA ILE A 87 -7.66 26.05 -3.71
C ILE A 87 -7.86 26.76 -5.06
N GLN A 88 -7.14 27.85 -5.32
CA GLN A 88 -7.18 28.56 -6.60
C GLN A 88 -6.81 27.64 -7.77
N ALA A 89 -5.74 26.86 -7.65
CA ALA A 89 -5.37 25.88 -8.67
C ALA A 89 -6.46 24.81 -8.87
N ILE A 90 -7.15 24.36 -7.80
CA ILE A 90 -8.29 23.44 -7.94
C ILE A 90 -9.46 24.12 -8.66
N GLN A 91 -9.73 25.40 -8.41
CA GLN A 91 -10.82 26.13 -9.09
C GLN A 91 -10.54 26.23 -10.60
N GLU A 92 -9.30 26.48 -10.99
CA GLU A 92 -8.88 26.52 -12.39
C GLU A 92 -9.08 25.16 -13.09
N LEU A 93 -8.88 24.06 -12.37
CA LEU A 93 -9.06 22.70 -12.89
C LEU A 93 -10.53 22.29 -13.05
N CYS A 94 -11.41 22.68 -12.12
CA CYS A 94 -12.81 22.22 -12.12
C CYS A 94 -13.83 23.28 -12.60
N GLY A 95 -13.42 24.54 -12.72
CA GLY A 95 -14.32 25.65 -13.09
C GLY A 95 -15.32 26.07 -12.00
N TYR A 96 -15.29 25.46 -10.82
CA TYR A 96 -16.11 25.86 -9.67
C TYR A 96 -15.40 26.88 -8.79
N THR A 97 -16.19 27.73 -8.12
CA THR A 97 -15.68 28.70 -7.13
C THR A 97 -15.88 28.17 -5.71
N TYR A 98 -14.80 28.16 -4.93
CA TYR A 98 -14.80 27.82 -3.51
C TYR A 98 -15.60 28.87 -2.71
N GLY A 99 -16.43 28.40 -1.78
CA GLY A 99 -17.38 29.22 -1.02
C GLY A 99 -18.77 29.33 -1.68
N GLY A 100 -18.94 28.82 -2.91
CA GLY A 100 -20.22 28.88 -3.62
C GLY A 100 -21.18 27.72 -3.29
N ASP A 101 -20.66 26.56 -2.89
CA ASP A 101 -21.44 25.35 -2.62
C ASP A 101 -20.75 24.50 -1.54
N VAL A 102 -21.45 24.29 -0.42
CA VAL A 102 -20.90 23.58 0.75
C VAL A 102 -20.45 22.15 0.41
N SER A 103 -21.16 21.44 -0.46
CA SER A 103 -20.81 20.07 -0.86
C SER A 103 -19.54 20.06 -1.71
N LYS A 104 -19.39 21.03 -2.61
CA LYS A 104 -18.17 21.19 -3.41
C LYS A 104 -17.01 21.66 -2.55
N ASP A 105 -17.23 22.59 -1.63
CA ASP A 105 -16.21 23.11 -0.71
C ASP A 105 -15.55 22.00 0.12
N ILE A 106 -16.32 20.98 0.53
CA ILE A 106 -15.77 19.80 1.20
C ILE A 106 -14.73 19.11 0.30
N SER A 107 -15.04 18.95 -1.00
CA SER A 107 -14.11 18.34 -1.96
C SER A 107 -12.87 19.19 -2.19
N PHE A 108 -13.01 20.52 -2.32
CA PHE A 108 -11.87 21.43 -2.39
C PHE A 108 -10.93 21.27 -1.20
N ARG A 109 -11.48 21.25 0.01
CA ARG A 109 -10.72 21.12 1.27
C ARG A 109 -9.98 19.79 1.35
N ILE A 110 -10.66 18.69 1.01
CA ILE A 110 -10.07 17.35 1.03
C ILE A 110 -8.93 17.24 0.02
N ILE A 111 -9.12 17.73 -1.21
CA ILE A 111 -8.05 17.71 -2.23
C ILE A 111 -6.86 18.55 -1.75
N ALA A 112 -7.09 19.79 -1.31
CA ALA A 112 -6.02 20.70 -0.93
C ALA A 112 -5.18 20.16 0.25
N ASP A 113 -5.85 19.66 1.29
CA ASP A 113 -5.21 19.07 2.47
C ASP A 113 -4.44 17.80 2.12
N HIS A 114 -5.04 16.89 1.37
CA HIS A 114 -4.43 15.59 1.09
C HIS A 114 -3.31 15.69 0.07
N VAL A 115 -3.38 16.61 -0.91
CA VAL A 115 -2.25 16.88 -1.81
C VAL A 115 -1.10 17.49 -1.03
N ARG A 116 -1.34 18.53 -0.21
CA ARG A 116 -0.29 19.13 0.63
C ARG A 116 0.38 18.06 1.49
N THR A 117 -0.40 17.26 2.20
CA THR A 117 0.11 16.17 3.04
C THR A 117 0.91 15.15 2.24
N SER A 118 0.42 14.72 1.08
CA SER A 118 1.09 13.74 0.23
C SER A 118 2.43 14.25 -0.30
N VAL A 119 2.51 15.52 -0.68
CA VAL A 119 3.76 16.17 -1.13
C VAL A 119 4.80 16.17 -0.02
N PHE A 120 4.41 16.50 1.22
CA PHE A 120 5.33 16.47 2.35
C PHE A 120 5.80 15.05 2.68
N ILE A 121 4.91 14.06 2.68
CA ILE A 121 5.30 12.65 2.94
C ILE A 121 6.25 12.12 1.85
N LEU A 122 6.02 12.45 0.58
CA LEU A 122 6.87 12.01 -0.53
C LEU A 122 8.20 12.76 -0.58
N GLY A 123 8.17 14.07 -0.30
CA GLY A 123 9.32 14.97 -0.41
C GLY A 123 10.25 14.97 0.80
N ASP A 124 9.85 14.35 1.91
CA ASP A 124 10.70 14.17 3.09
C ASP A 124 12.00 13.41 2.72
N GLN A 125 13.09 13.69 3.45
CA GLN A 125 14.35 12.96 3.37
C GLN A 125 14.19 11.46 3.62
N ARG A 126 13.21 11.06 4.44
CA ARG A 126 12.81 9.66 4.63
C ARG A 126 11.48 9.36 3.93
N GLY A 127 11.31 9.92 2.73
CA GLY A 127 10.07 9.86 1.97
C GLY A 127 9.53 8.44 1.81
N VAL A 128 8.21 8.32 1.88
CA VAL A 128 7.51 7.03 1.83
C VAL A 128 6.81 6.89 0.48
N LYS A 129 6.97 5.76 -0.19
CA LYS A 129 6.21 5.45 -1.42
C LYS A 129 4.82 4.88 -1.12
N PRO A 130 3.81 5.13 -1.98
CA PRO A 130 2.49 4.49 -1.86
C PRO A 130 2.60 2.96 -1.84
N SER A 131 2.05 2.30 -0.81
CA SER A 131 2.16 0.85 -0.62
C SER A 131 0.85 0.24 -0.09
N ASN A 132 0.80 -1.09 0.06
CA ASN A 132 -0.35 -1.79 0.65
C ASN A 132 -0.31 -1.84 2.19
N VAL A 133 0.79 -1.41 2.83
CA VAL A 133 1.01 -1.64 4.27
C VAL A 133 1.68 -0.44 4.96
N GLY A 134 1.45 -0.30 6.26
CA GLY A 134 2.13 0.70 7.09
C GLY A 134 1.95 2.14 6.59
N GLN A 135 3.02 2.93 6.63
CA GLN A 135 3.00 4.34 6.23
C GLN A 135 2.62 4.53 4.75
N GLY A 136 3.09 3.63 3.86
CA GLY A 136 2.77 3.70 2.44
C GLY A 136 1.29 3.47 2.13
N TYR A 137 0.60 2.70 2.97
CA TYR A 137 -0.85 2.55 2.89
C TYR A 137 -1.58 3.86 3.21
N ILE A 138 -1.13 4.58 4.24
CA ILE A 138 -1.73 5.87 4.62
C ILE A 138 -1.54 6.90 3.50
N LEU A 139 -0.33 7.02 2.96
CA LEU A 139 -0.07 7.91 1.82
C LEU A 139 -0.96 7.56 0.63
N ARG A 140 -1.02 6.28 0.28
CA ARG A 140 -1.89 5.81 -0.81
C ARG A 140 -3.34 6.20 -0.57
N ARG A 141 -3.85 6.03 0.64
CA ARG A 141 -5.23 6.40 1.00
C ARG A 141 -5.50 7.88 0.79
N LEU A 142 -4.58 8.76 1.23
CA LEU A 142 -4.70 10.21 1.03
C LEU A 142 -4.76 10.58 -0.45
N ILE A 143 -3.84 10.03 -1.25
CA ILE A 143 -3.78 10.25 -2.71
C ILE A 143 -5.10 9.82 -3.37
N ARG A 144 -5.55 8.59 -3.11
CA ARG A 144 -6.78 8.04 -3.73
C ARG A 144 -8.02 8.84 -3.37
N ARG A 145 -8.10 9.29 -2.12
CA ARG A 145 -9.19 10.13 -1.66
C ARG A 145 -9.18 11.51 -2.34
N ALA A 146 -8.01 12.12 -2.54
CA ALA A 146 -7.88 13.33 -3.34
C ALA A 146 -8.35 13.12 -4.79
N VAL A 147 -7.93 12.02 -5.44
CA VAL A 147 -8.36 11.68 -6.82
C VAL A 147 -9.88 11.54 -6.90
N ARG A 148 -10.51 10.82 -5.96
CA ARG A 148 -11.96 10.64 -5.91
C ARG A 148 -12.69 11.99 -5.84
N HIS A 149 -12.27 12.86 -4.92
CA HIS A 149 -12.87 14.19 -4.81
C HIS A 149 -12.61 15.07 -6.04
N GLY A 150 -11.47 14.91 -6.72
CA GLY A 150 -11.21 15.55 -8.01
C GLY A 150 -12.23 15.11 -9.07
N ARG A 151 -12.50 13.80 -9.19
CA ARG A 151 -13.55 13.29 -10.09
C ARG A 151 -14.95 13.77 -9.71
N LYS A 152 -15.26 13.86 -8.41
CA LYS A 152 -16.53 14.42 -7.92
C LYS A 152 -16.73 15.89 -8.31
N LEU A 153 -15.64 16.65 -8.43
CA LEU A 153 -15.64 18.02 -8.96
C LEU A 153 -15.60 18.08 -10.49
N GLY A 154 -15.62 16.95 -11.20
CA GLY A 154 -15.57 16.90 -12.66
C GLY A 154 -14.19 17.15 -13.26
N ILE A 155 -13.11 17.08 -12.46
CA ILE A 155 -11.74 17.20 -12.98
C ILE A 155 -11.43 15.93 -13.79
N GLU A 156 -11.07 16.10 -15.06
CA GLU A 156 -10.63 15.02 -15.94
C GLU A 156 -9.10 14.95 -16.05
N GLY A 157 -8.56 13.79 -16.44
CA GLY A 157 -7.12 13.61 -16.61
C GLY A 157 -6.32 13.58 -15.30
N LYS A 158 -4.99 13.72 -15.41
CA LYS A 158 -4.07 13.78 -14.26
C LYS A 158 -3.98 15.22 -13.76
N PHE A 159 -4.13 15.43 -12.45
CA PHE A 159 -4.09 16.77 -11.87
C PHE A 159 -3.24 16.90 -10.61
N LEU A 160 -2.90 15.78 -9.95
CA LEU A 160 -2.16 15.85 -8.68
C LEU A 160 -0.75 16.41 -8.85
N ALA A 161 -0.09 16.12 -9.98
CA ALA A 161 1.25 16.65 -10.26
C ALA A 161 1.25 18.19 -10.34
N GLY A 162 0.26 18.79 -11.03
CA GLY A 162 0.16 20.25 -11.11
C GLY A 162 -0.11 20.89 -9.74
N LEU A 163 -1.01 20.29 -8.94
CA LEU A 163 -1.25 20.77 -7.58
C LEU A 163 -0.01 20.60 -6.67
N ALA A 164 0.76 19.52 -6.86
CA ALA A 164 2.00 19.30 -6.13
C ALA A 164 3.07 20.34 -6.47
N GLU A 165 3.17 20.79 -7.73
CA GLU A 165 4.03 21.91 -8.09
C GLU A 165 3.67 23.19 -7.34
N THR A 166 2.37 23.49 -7.20
CA THR A 166 1.89 24.63 -6.40
C THR A 166 2.36 24.50 -4.94
N VAL A 167 2.21 23.32 -4.33
CA VAL A 167 2.66 23.09 -2.94
C VAL A 167 4.18 23.23 -2.82
N ILE A 168 4.97 22.63 -3.72
CA ILE A 168 6.43 22.75 -3.69
C ILE A 168 6.85 24.21 -3.85
N GLY A 169 6.21 24.96 -4.74
CA GLY A 169 6.42 26.40 -4.93
C GLY A 169 6.14 27.23 -3.67
N MET A 170 5.17 26.83 -2.85
CA MET A 170 4.87 27.50 -1.58
C MET A 170 5.90 27.21 -0.48
N TYR A 171 6.48 26.01 -0.48
CA TYR A 171 7.24 25.50 0.68
C TYR A 171 8.74 25.27 0.44
N HIS A 172 9.24 25.38 -0.79
CA HIS A 172 10.64 25.03 -1.09
C HIS A 172 11.69 25.89 -0.37
N ALA A 173 11.35 27.12 0.04
CA ALA A 173 12.29 28.00 0.74
C ALA A 173 12.59 27.49 2.17
N PRO A 174 11.57 27.22 3.03
CA PRO A 174 11.80 26.60 4.33
C PRO A 174 12.08 25.08 4.27
N TYR A 175 11.62 24.39 3.24
CA TYR A 175 11.78 22.93 3.05
C TYR A 175 12.48 22.62 1.71
N PRO A 176 13.80 22.87 1.60
CA PRO A 176 14.53 22.71 0.34
C PRO A 176 14.52 21.27 -0.20
N GLU A 177 14.33 20.27 0.67
CA GLU A 177 14.16 18.87 0.29
C GLU A 177 12.96 18.64 -0.63
N LEU A 178 11.89 19.44 -0.53
CA LEU A 178 10.74 19.33 -1.43
C LEU A 178 11.12 19.66 -2.88
N LEU A 179 12.01 20.62 -3.07
CA LEU A 179 12.53 20.96 -4.40
C LEU A 179 13.54 19.91 -4.88
N ALA A 180 14.42 19.44 -3.99
CA ALA A 180 15.39 18.39 -4.31
C ALA A 180 14.70 17.08 -4.75
N ASN A 181 13.56 16.75 -4.12
CA ASN A 181 12.77 15.54 -4.40
C ASN A 181 11.60 15.81 -5.37
N LYS A 182 11.54 16.98 -6.03
CA LYS A 182 10.41 17.39 -6.89
C LYS A 182 10.03 16.30 -7.90
N ASP A 183 10.98 15.83 -8.70
CA ASP A 183 10.70 14.86 -9.78
C ASP A 183 10.18 13.53 -9.22
N PHE A 184 10.69 13.11 -8.07
CA PHE A 184 10.21 11.93 -7.36
C PHE A 184 8.76 12.10 -6.89
N VAL A 185 8.43 13.23 -6.25
CA VAL A 185 7.07 13.53 -5.78
C VAL A 185 6.08 13.54 -6.95
N LEU A 186 6.40 14.25 -8.03
CA LEU A 186 5.53 14.37 -9.20
C LEU A 186 5.30 13.01 -9.86
N THR A 187 6.36 12.20 -9.98
CA THR A 187 6.30 10.87 -10.59
C THR A 187 5.43 9.92 -9.78
N GLU A 188 5.67 9.80 -8.47
CA GLU A 188 4.93 8.85 -7.61
C GLU A 188 3.44 9.24 -7.48
N LEU A 189 3.11 10.53 -7.39
CA LEU A 189 1.73 11.00 -7.43
C LEU A 189 1.05 10.65 -8.76
N GLY A 190 1.73 10.92 -9.88
CA GLY A 190 1.20 10.64 -11.21
C GLY A 190 0.98 9.14 -11.46
N LEU A 191 1.88 8.29 -10.97
CA LEU A 191 1.76 6.83 -11.07
C LEU A 191 0.58 6.30 -10.25
N GLU A 192 0.43 6.73 -8.99
CA GLU A 192 -0.69 6.26 -8.16
C GLU A 192 -2.03 6.84 -8.63
N GLU A 193 -2.08 8.08 -9.13
CA GLU A 193 -3.29 8.68 -9.73
C GLU A 193 -3.76 7.89 -10.96
N GLU A 194 -2.84 7.55 -11.87
CA GLU A 194 -3.14 6.78 -13.07
C GLU A 194 -3.67 5.40 -12.73
N LYS A 195 -2.92 4.70 -11.87
CA LYS A 195 -3.27 3.37 -11.39
C LYS A 195 -4.64 3.35 -10.71
N PHE A 196 -4.93 4.36 -9.89
CA PHE A 196 -6.18 4.41 -9.15
C PHE A 196 -7.36 4.87 -10.01
N SER A 197 -7.16 5.76 -10.99
CA SER A 197 -8.26 6.26 -11.83
C SER A 197 -9.02 5.13 -12.53
N ALA A 198 -8.31 4.10 -13.03
CA ALA A 198 -8.93 2.93 -13.64
C ALA A 198 -9.70 2.06 -12.64
N THR A 199 -9.20 1.93 -11.41
CA THR A 199 -9.86 1.22 -10.30
C THR A 199 -11.08 1.95 -9.80
N LEU A 200 -11.00 3.28 -9.67
CA LEU A 200 -12.07 4.14 -9.16
C LEU A 200 -13.31 4.03 -10.05
N GLN A 201 -13.16 4.21 -11.36
CA GLN A 201 -14.30 4.13 -12.29
C GLN A 201 -15.02 2.77 -12.22
N LYS A 202 -14.26 1.67 -12.13
CA LYS A 202 -14.84 0.33 -12.00
C LYS A 202 -15.54 0.15 -10.65
N GLY A 203 -14.92 0.60 -9.57
CA GLY A 203 -15.47 0.48 -8.22
C GLY A 203 -16.75 1.30 -8.02
N GLU A 204 -16.75 2.56 -8.47
CA GLU A 204 -17.94 3.43 -8.41
C GLU A 204 -19.08 2.87 -9.25
N HIS A 205 -18.80 2.41 -10.48
CA HIS A 205 -19.83 1.79 -11.33
C HIS A 205 -20.45 0.55 -10.69
N GLU A 206 -19.64 -0.30 -10.07
CA GLU A 206 -20.15 -1.49 -9.38
C GLU A 206 -20.92 -1.13 -8.11
N PHE A 207 -20.50 -0.10 -7.37
CA PHE A 207 -21.26 0.42 -6.22
C PHE A 207 -22.63 0.96 -6.64
N GLU A 208 -22.68 1.78 -7.69
CA GLU A 208 -23.92 2.35 -8.24
C GLU A 208 -24.90 1.27 -8.71
N LYS A 209 -24.42 0.17 -9.30
CA LYS A 209 -25.27 -0.98 -9.65
C LYS A 209 -25.89 -1.66 -8.42
N MET A 210 -25.19 -1.67 -7.29
CA MET A 210 -25.67 -2.29 -6.05
C MET A 210 -26.68 -1.39 -5.33
N LEU A 211 -26.57 -0.07 -5.49
CA LEU A 211 -27.35 0.92 -4.75
C LEU A 211 -28.87 0.73 -4.83
N PRO A 212 -29.50 0.49 -6.00
CA PRO A 212 -30.95 0.25 -6.07
C PRO A 212 -31.43 -0.97 -5.28
N ASN A 213 -30.59 -2.01 -5.19
CA ASN A 213 -30.92 -3.21 -4.43
C ASN A 213 -30.71 -3.00 -2.93
N LEU A 214 -29.65 -2.26 -2.54
CA LEU A 214 -29.41 -1.86 -1.16
C LEU A 214 -30.55 -0.97 -0.61
N GLN A 215 -31.07 -0.06 -1.45
CA GLN A 215 -32.18 0.83 -1.09
C GLN A 215 -33.52 0.13 -0.91
N LYS A 216 -33.72 -1.04 -1.53
CA LYS A 216 -34.93 -1.88 -1.32
C LYS A 216 -34.90 -2.62 0.01
N GLY A 217 -33.73 -2.78 0.62
CA GLY A 217 -33.58 -3.44 1.91
C GLY A 217 -34.10 -2.59 3.07
N ASN A 218 -34.57 -3.24 4.13
CA ASN A 218 -35.00 -2.55 5.35
C ASN A 218 -33.81 -2.08 6.23
N THR A 219 -32.58 -2.43 5.87
CA THR A 219 -31.37 -2.11 6.63
C THR A 219 -30.47 -1.14 5.87
N ARG A 220 -30.08 -0.04 6.50
CA ARG A 220 -29.13 0.95 5.96
C ARG A 220 -27.67 0.57 6.22
N VAL A 221 -27.35 -0.72 6.05
CA VAL A 221 -26.01 -1.27 6.29
C VAL A 221 -25.59 -2.12 5.09
N ILE A 222 -24.45 -1.79 4.50
CA ILE A 222 -23.79 -2.60 3.45
C ILE A 222 -23.08 -3.75 4.13
N ASN A 223 -23.42 -4.97 3.75
CA ASN A 223 -22.84 -6.18 4.32
C ASN A 223 -21.32 -6.25 4.09
N GLY A 224 -20.58 -6.70 5.10
CA GLY A 224 -19.11 -6.76 5.06
C GLY A 224 -18.55 -7.63 3.92
N ARG A 225 -19.26 -8.68 3.49
CA ARG A 225 -18.85 -9.50 2.32
C ARG A 225 -19.00 -8.76 1.00
N ILE A 226 -19.99 -7.86 0.89
CA ILE A 226 -20.18 -7.02 -0.30
C ILE A 226 -19.04 -6.00 -0.37
N ALA A 227 -18.75 -5.34 0.75
CA ALA A 227 -17.59 -4.45 0.85
C ALA A 227 -16.27 -5.19 0.57
N PHE A 228 -16.12 -6.42 1.07
CA PHE A 228 -14.94 -7.25 0.81
C PHE A 228 -14.83 -7.62 -0.68
N LYS A 229 -15.95 -7.89 -1.36
CA LYS A 229 -15.95 -8.11 -2.81
C LYS A 229 -15.49 -6.87 -3.58
N LEU A 230 -15.94 -5.67 -3.19
CA LEU A 230 -15.47 -4.41 -3.78
C LEU A 230 -13.95 -4.27 -3.65
N TYR A 231 -13.42 -4.59 -2.48
CA TYR A 231 -11.99 -4.60 -2.20
C TYR A 231 -11.20 -5.66 -2.98
N ASP A 232 -11.56 -6.93 -2.84
CA ASP A 232 -10.80 -8.06 -3.37
C ASP A 232 -10.91 -8.19 -4.89
N THR A 233 -12.12 -8.07 -5.44
CA THR A 233 -12.38 -8.29 -6.87
C THR A 233 -12.07 -7.05 -7.69
N TYR A 234 -12.43 -5.86 -7.20
CA TYR A 234 -12.35 -4.63 -7.99
C TYR A 234 -11.23 -3.69 -7.52
N GLY A 235 -10.52 -4.04 -6.45
CA GLY A 235 -9.44 -3.22 -5.88
C GLY A 235 -9.94 -1.95 -5.19
N PHE A 236 -11.24 -1.86 -4.92
CA PHE A 236 -11.89 -0.66 -4.40
C PHE A 236 -11.77 -0.60 -2.87
N PRO A 237 -11.01 0.34 -2.32
CA PRO A 237 -10.71 0.35 -0.88
C PRO A 237 -11.96 0.47 0.00
N ILE A 238 -11.94 -0.16 1.18
CA ILE A 238 -13.06 -0.12 2.11
C ILE A 238 -13.37 1.31 2.55
N GLU A 239 -12.36 2.15 2.76
CA GLU A 239 -12.56 3.53 3.18
C GLU A 239 -13.35 4.36 2.15
N LEU A 240 -13.20 4.06 0.85
CA LEU A 240 -13.98 4.73 -0.20
C LEU A 240 -15.38 4.15 -0.31
N THR A 241 -15.54 2.86 0.03
CA THR A 241 -16.84 2.22 0.17
C THR A 241 -17.63 2.83 1.33
N GLU A 242 -16.97 3.08 2.47
CA GLU A 242 -17.54 3.74 3.64
C GLU A 242 -18.00 5.17 3.29
N GLU A 243 -17.17 5.93 2.58
CA GLU A 243 -17.54 7.29 2.15
C GLU A 243 -18.72 7.30 1.17
N LEU A 244 -18.70 6.44 0.15
CA LEU A 244 -19.81 6.31 -0.78
C LEU A 244 -21.10 5.86 -0.08
N ALA A 245 -20.99 4.96 0.90
CA ALA A 245 -22.11 4.53 1.71
C ALA A 245 -22.68 5.72 2.49
N GLU A 246 -21.84 6.49 3.18
CA GLU A 246 -22.26 7.63 3.99
C GLU A 246 -22.97 8.70 3.14
N GLU A 247 -22.44 9.00 1.95
CA GLU A 247 -23.05 9.92 0.99
C GLU A 247 -24.48 9.52 0.59
N HIS A 248 -24.79 8.22 0.63
CA HIS A 248 -26.10 7.66 0.31
C HIS A 248 -26.92 7.27 1.55
N GLY A 249 -26.47 7.66 2.76
CA GLY A 249 -27.16 7.37 4.01
C GLY A 249 -27.08 5.91 4.46
N PHE A 250 -26.00 5.21 4.10
CA PHE A 250 -25.68 3.86 4.53
C PHE A 250 -24.42 3.85 5.41
N THR A 251 -24.26 2.80 6.21
CA THR A 251 -22.99 2.44 6.85
C THR A 251 -22.46 1.14 6.26
N VAL A 252 -21.20 0.83 6.51
CA VAL A 252 -20.59 -0.45 6.11
C VAL A 252 -20.36 -1.31 7.36
N ASP A 253 -20.65 -2.60 7.27
CA ASP A 253 -20.27 -3.58 8.27
C ASP A 253 -18.76 -3.88 8.18
N THR A 254 -17.97 -3.02 8.81
CA THR A 254 -16.50 -3.12 8.85
C THR A 254 -16.03 -4.38 9.60
N GLN A 255 -16.80 -4.86 10.59
CA GLN A 255 -16.49 -6.10 11.28
C GLN A 255 -16.61 -7.29 10.32
N GLY A 256 -17.74 -7.42 9.63
CA GLY A 256 -17.94 -8.48 8.64
C GLY A 256 -16.95 -8.40 7.47
N PHE A 257 -16.47 -7.20 7.10
CA PHE A 257 -15.38 -7.03 6.15
C PHE A 257 -14.08 -7.64 6.69
N ASN A 258 -13.70 -7.30 7.92
CA ASN A 258 -12.47 -7.80 8.53
C ASN A 258 -12.50 -9.32 8.68
N GLU A 259 -13.65 -9.90 9.07
CA GLU A 259 -13.81 -11.37 9.14
C GLU A 259 -13.66 -12.03 7.76
N ALA A 260 -14.19 -11.40 6.70
CA ALA A 260 -14.04 -11.91 5.33
C ALA A 260 -12.58 -11.78 4.84
N PHE A 261 -11.92 -10.67 5.20
CA PHE A 261 -10.53 -10.40 4.89
C PHE A 261 -9.59 -11.38 5.61
N GLU A 262 -9.81 -11.63 6.90
CA GLU A 262 -9.07 -12.62 7.69
C GLU A 262 -9.24 -14.02 7.12
N LYS A 263 -10.47 -14.45 6.80
CA LYS A 263 -10.70 -15.75 6.15
C LYS A 263 -9.97 -15.87 4.82
N HIS A 264 -9.94 -14.79 4.01
CA HIS A 264 -9.18 -14.78 2.77
C HIS A 264 -7.66 -14.88 3.02
N GLN A 265 -7.15 -14.21 4.05
CA GLN A 265 -5.76 -14.33 4.48
C GLN A 265 -5.45 -15.73 5.00
N GLU A 266 -6.33 -16.34 5.80
CA GLU A 266 -6.20 -17.71 6.32
C GLU A 266 -6.21 -18.72 5.18
N ILE A 267 -7.08 -18.60 4.18
CA ILE A 267 -7.04 -19.47 3.00
C ILE A 267 -5.71 -19.32 2.26
N SER A 268 -5.23 -18.07 2.14
CA SER A 268 -3.93 -17.77 1.53
C SER A 268 -2.73 -18.30 2.36
N ARG A 269 -2.88 -18.38 3.69
CA ARG A 269 -1.87 -18.85 4.66
C ARG A 269 -1.93 -20.35 4.90
N ALA A 270 -3.09 -21.00 4.92
CA ALA A 270 -3.25 -22.44 5.07
C ALA A 270 -2.65 -23.19 3.87
N GLY A 271 -2.74 -22.60 2.67
CA GLY A 271 -1.95 -23.04 1.51
C GLY A 271 -0.43 -22.79 1.62
N ALA A 272 0.01 -22.04 2.64
CA ALA A 272 1.41 -21.75 2.97
C ALA A 272 1.92 -22.49 4.23
N GLU A 273 1.06 -22.89 5.16
CA GLU A 273 1.44 -23.65 6.37
C GLU A 273 1.56 -25.16 6.13
N GLN A 274 0.93 -25.69 5.08
CA GLN A 274 1.27 -27.00 4.54
C GLN A 274 2.59 -27.01 3.75
N GLN A 275 3.35 -25.89 3.74
CA GLN A 275 4.62 -25.82 3.02
C GLN A 275 5.82 -26.09 3.93
N PHE A 276 6.56 -27.16 3.63
CA PHE A 276 7.90 -27.44 4.12
C PHE A 276 8.91 -26.37 3.64
N LYS A 277 10.12 -26.36 4.24
CA LYS A 277 11.24 -25.47 3.86
C LYS A 277 11.41 -25.45 2.33
N GLY A 278 11.33 -24.26 1.73
CA GLY A 278 11.38 -24.08 0.26
C GLY A 278 10.02 -23.92 -0.44
N GLY A 279 8.90 -23.93 0.30
CA GLY A 279 7.56 -23.73 -0.30
C GLY A 279 6.89 -25.02 -0.79
N LEU A 280 7.36 -26.18 -0.33
CA LEU A 280 6.99 -27.52 -0.81
C LEU A 280 5.80 -28.10 -0.07
N ALA A 281 4.81 -28.65 -0.75
CA ALA A 281 3.68 -29.34 -0.10
C ALA A 281 4.05 -30.72 0.46
N ASP A 282 5.07 -31.39 -0.08
CA ASP A 282 5.59 -32.68 0.40
C ASP A 282 7.07 -32.91 0.00
N HIS A 283 7.58 -34.13 0.20
CA HIS A 283 8.93 -34.57 -0.17
C HIS A 283 8.93 -35.65 -1.27
N SER A 284 7.89 -35.71 -2.10
CA SER A 284 7.87 -36.64 -3.24
C SER A 284 8.97 -36.30 -4.26
N ASP A 285 9.36 -37.29 -5.06
CA ASP A 285 10.34 -37.08 -6.14
C ASP A 285 9.90 -35.98 -7.12
N LEU A 286 8.58 -35.87 -7.34
CA LEU A 286 8.00 -34.87 -8.24
C LEU A 286 8.05 -33.46 -7.64
N THR A 287 7.71 -33.30 -6.37
CA THR A 287 7.85 -32.03 -5.65
C THR A 287 9.31 -31.59 -5.56
N THR A 288 10.23 -32.54 -5.39
CA THR A 288 11.68 -32.29 -5.38
C THR A 288 12.21 -31.86 -6.76
N ALA A 289 11.70 -32.45 -7.83
CA ALA A 289 11.99 -32.04 -9.21
C ALA A 289 11.43 -30.64 -9.51
N LEU A 290 10.18 -30.36 -9.13
CA LEU A 290 9.55 -29.05 -9.29
C LEU A 290 10.25 -27.96 -8.46
N HIS A 291 10.82 -28.33 -7.31
CA HIS A 291 11.66 -27.42 -6.55
C HIS A 291 12.90 -27.01 -7.32
N THR A 292 13.63 -27.99 -7.89
CA THR A 292 14.80 -27.72 -8.73
C THR A 292 14.41 -26.93 -9.98
N ALA A 293 13.26 -27.22 -10.59
CA ALA A 293 12.71 -26.43 -11.69
C ALA A 293 12.43 -24.97 -11.30
N THR A 294 12.06 -24.71 -10.04
CA THR A 294 11.84 -23.34 -9.55
C THR A 294 13.13 -22.52 -9.57
N HIS A 295 14.28 -23.11 -9.24
CA HIS A 295 15.60 -22.47 -9.32
C HIS A 295 16.02 -22.19 -10.77
N LEU A 296 15.83 -23.17 -11.66
CA LEU A 296 16.09 -22.98 -13.08
C LEU A 296 15.20 -21.86 -13.66
N LEU A 297 13.91 -21.88 -13.34
CA LEU A 297 12.95 -20.86 -13.75
C LEU A 297 13.37 -19.47 -13.28
N HIS A 298 13.73 -19.34 -12.00
CA HIS A 298 14.13 -18.07 -11.41
C HIS A 298 15.34 -17.46 -12.12
N GLN A 299 16.38 -18.28 -12.31
CA GLN A 299 17.58 -17.85 -13.00
C GLN A 299 17.33 -17.52 -14.48
N SER A 300 16.48 -18.30 -15.17
CA SER A 300 16.05 -18.00 -16.54
C SER A 300 15.30 -16.66 -16.61
N LEU A 301 14.39 -16.39 -15.68
CA LEU A 301 13.67 -15.11 -15.60
C LEU A 301 14.63 -13.93 -15.41
N ARG A 302 15.66 -14.07 -14.57
CA ARG A 302 16.68 -13.03 -14.38
C ARG A 302 17.50 -12.78 -15.64
N LYS A 303 17.87 -13.84 -16.37
CA LYS A 303 18.63 -13.73 -17.63
C LYS A 303 17.82 -13.09 -18.75
N VAL A 304 16.51 -13.36 -18.82
CA VAL A 304 15.63 -12.84 -19.89
C VAL A 304 15.12 -11.44 -19.56
N LEU A 305 14.62 -11.22 -18.34
CA LEU A 305 13.94 -9.98 -17.96
C LEU A 305 14.87 -8.99 -17.27
N GLY A 306 15.92 -9.45 -16.58
CA GLY A 306 16.89 -8.62 -15.88
C GLY A 306 17.03 -8.91 -14.38
N GLU A 307 18.08 -8.34 -13.77
CA GLU A 307 18.48 -8.58 -12.38
C GLU A 307 17.47 -8.06 -11.33
N HIS A 308 16.50 -7.24 -11.73
CA HIS A 308 15.42 -6.75 -10.85
C HIS A 308 14.38 -7.83 -10.51
N VAL A 309 14.38 -8.96 -11.22
CA VAL A 309 13.52 -10.10 -10.91
C VAL A 309 13.96 -10.72 -9.60
N GLY A 310 13.13 -10.59 -8.57
CA GLY A 310 13.33 -11.17 -7.27
C GLY A 310 12.09 -11.91 -6.78
N GLN A 311 12.32 -13.03 -6.10
CA GLN A 311 11.25 -13.87 -5.59
C GLN A 311 10.39 -13.13 -4.54
N LYS A 312 9.06 -13.21 -4.70
CA LYS A 312 8.06 -12.71 -3.75
C LYS A 312 7.23 -13.81 -3.13
N GLY A 313 7.16 -14.97 -3.75
CA GLY A 313 6.49 -16.15 -3.21
C GLY A 313 6.76 -17.38 -4.05
N SER A 314 6.73 -18.55 -3.43
CA SER A 314 6.73 -19.83 -4.13
C SER A 314 5.74 -20.77 -3.44
N ASN A 315 5.10 -21.64 -4.23
CA ASN A 315 4.29 -22.74 -3.73
C ASN A 315 4.41 -23.90 -4.73
N ILE A 316 4.87 -25.04 -4.24
CA ILE A 316 5.09 -26.24 -5.05
C ILE A 316 4.23 -27.36 -4.47
N THR A 317 3.46 -28.00 -5.33
CA THR A 317 2.69 -29.22 -5.03
C THR A 317 3.11 -30.31 -6.02
N PRO A 318 2.73 -31.58 -5.81
CA PRO A 318 3.03 -32.64 -6.78
C PRO A 318 2.53 -32.32 -8.19
N GLU A 319 1.44 -31.57 -8.33
CA GLU A 319 0.82 -31.28 -9.62
C GLU A 319 1.38 -30.05 -10.32
N ARG A 320 2.00 -29.11 -9.60
CA ARG A 320 2.46 -27.82 -10.16
C ARG A 320 3.40 -27.05 -9.26
N LEU A 321 4.16 -26.14 -9.86
CA LEU A 321 4.78 -25.01 -9.16
C LEU A 321 4.06 -23.69 -9.46
N ARG A 322 4.08 -22.79 -8.49
CA ARG A 322 3.65 -21.40 -8.57
C ARG A 322 4.79 -20.51 -8.09
N PHE A 323 5.27 -19.63 -8.97
CA PHE A 323 6.38 -18.72 -8.68
C PHE A 323 5.95 -17.27 -8.87
N ASP A 324 6.07 -16.47 -7.81
CA ASP A 324 5.75 -15.05 -7.81
C ASP A 324 7.03 -14.23 -7.77
N PHE A 325 7.19 -13.27 -8.68
CA PHE A 325 8.41 -12.49 -8.85
C PHE A 325 8.15 -11.03 -9.16
N THR A 326 9.12 -10.15 -8.85
CA THR A 326 9.04 -8.73 -9.18
C THR A 326 9.24 -8.49 -10.66
N HIS A 327 8.20 -7.99 -11.30
CA HIS A 327 8.23 -7.51 -12.66
C HIS A 327 6.96 -6.67 -12.89
N GLU A 328 7.09 -5.51 -13.55
CA GLU A 328 5.98 -4.56 -13.66
C GLU A 328 5.00 -4.94 -14.78
N ASN A 329 5.53 -5.35 -15.92
CA ASN A 329 4.76 -5.59 -17.14
C ASN A 329 4.36 -7.06 -17.28
N PRO A 330 3.32 -7.39 -18.07
CA PRO A 330 3.13 -8.76 -18.55
C PRO A 330 4.32 -9.22 -19.38
N MET A 331 4.73 -10.48 -19.23
CA MET A 331 5.75 -11.05 -20.10
C MET A 331 5.19 -11.22 -21.51
N THR A 332 6.02 -10.99 -22.52
CA THR A 332 5.61 -11.29 -23.90
C THR A 332 5.61 -12.81 -24.16
N PRO A 333 4.86 -13.29 -25.16
CA PRO A 333 4.91 -14.70 -25.56
C PRO A 333 6.33 -15.19 -25.87
N GLU A 334 7.16 -14.33 -26.44
CA GLU A 334 8.56 -14.61 -26.76
C GLU A 334 9.42 -14.74 -25.49
N GLU A 335 9.24 -13.85 -24.51
CA GLU A 335 9.94 -13.93 -23.22
C GLU A 335 9.55 -15.21 -22.46
N ILE A 336 8.25 -15.57 -22.45
CA ILE A 336 7.77 -16.80 -21.82
C ILE A 336 8.42 -18.02 -22.48
N LYS A 337 8.41 -18.05 -23.82
CA LYS A 337 9.03 -19.14 -24.59
C LYS A 337 10.53 -19.23 -24.33
N GLN A 338 11.24 -18.10 -24.31
CA GLN A 338 12.68 -18.07 -24.05
C GLN A 338 13.01 -18.59 -22.66
N VAL A 339 12.23 -18.21 -21.64
CA VAL A 339 12.40 -18.73 -20.28
C VAL A 339 12.18 -20.24 -20.22
N GLU A 340 11.11 -20.73 -20.85
CA GLU A 340 10.81 -22.17 -20.94
C GLU A 340 11.92 -22.95 -21.65
N ASP A 341 12.37 -22.48 -22.81
CA ASP A 341 13.47 -23.06 -23.60
C ASP A 341 14.77 -23.13 -22.77
N MET A 342 15.07 -22.10 -21.98
CA MET A 342 16.27 -22.07 -21.13
C MET A 342 16.21 -23.07 -19.97
N VAL A 343 15.04 -23.25 -19.35
CA VAL A 343 14.85 -24.26 -18.30
C VAL A 343 15.03 -25.65 -18.89
N ASN A 344 14.39 -25.93 -20.03
CA ASN A 344 14.50 -27.23 -20.70
C ASN A 344 15.92 -27.51 -21.18
N SER A 345 16.65 -26.52 -21.69
CA SER A 345 18.06 -26.68 -22.03
C SER A 345 18.91 -27.04 -20.81
N ALA A 346 18.65 -26.46 -19.65
CA ALA A 346 19.34 -26.83 -18.41
C ALA A 346 18.99 -28.25 -17.92
N ILE A 347 17.76 -28.72 -18.19
CA ILE A 347 17.34 -30.10 -17.92
C ILE A 347 18.06 -31.08 -18.87
N GLU A 348 18.06 -30.81 -20.17
CA GLU A 348 18.74 -31.64 -21.18
C GLU A 348 20.25 -31.77 -20.97
N ARG A 349 20.88 -30.72 -20.44
CA ARG A 349 22.31 -30.72 -20.07
C ARG A 349 22.64 -31.66 -18.90
N ASP A 350 21.63 -32.17 -18.19
CA ASP A 350 21.77 -33.09 -17.06
C ASP A 350 22.78 -32.59 -16.02
N LEU A 351 22.57 -31.37 -15.53
CA LEU A 351 23.50 -30.70 -14.63
C LEU A 351 23.47 -31.34 -13.23
N PRO A 352 24.63 -31.55 -12.58
CA PRO A 352 24.68 -32.01 -11.20
C PRO A 352 24.18 -30.92 -10.25
N VAL A 353 23.45 -31.32 -9.22
CA VAL A 353 23.03 -30.43 -8.13
C VAL A 353 23.84 -30.75 -6.88
N SER A 354 24.50 -29.74 -6.33
CA SER A 354 25.31 -29.86 -5.11
C SER A 354 24.94 -28.76 -4.12
N PHE A 355 25.31 -28.92 -2.86
CA PHE A 355 25.22 -27.84 -1.88
C PHE A 355 26.42 -27.77 -0.97
N GLU A 356 26.69 -26.55 -0.50
CA GLU A 356 27.69 -26.26 0.53
C GLU A 356 27.01 -25.50 1.67
N THR A 357 27.55 -25.61 2.88
CA THR A 357 27.07 -24.86 4.04
C THR A 357 28.10 -23.80 4.39
N MET A 358 27.68 -22.54 4.43
CA MET A 358 28.54 -21.38 4.66
C MET A 358 27.76 -20.25 5.33
N SER A 359 28.43 -19.15 5.68
CA SER A 359 27.75 -17.94 6.16
C SER A 359 27.02 -17.22 5.02
N LEU A 360 26.03 -16.38 5.37
CA LEU A 360 25.27 -15.60 4.37
C LEU A 360 26.18 -14.61 3.61
N ASP A 361 27.18 -14.03 4.27
CA ASP A 361 28.11 -13.10 3.66
C ASP A 361 29.03 -13.80 2.64
N GLU A 362 29.53 -15.00 2.97
CA GLU A 362 30.29 -15.84 2.03
C GLU A 362 29.43 -16.25 0.84
N ALA A 363 28.16 -16.62 1.07
CA ALA A 363 27.23 -16.98 0.01
C ALA A 363 27.05 -15.81 -0.98
N LYS A 364 26.80 -14.60 -0.48
CA LYS A 364 26.68 -13.38 -1.31
C LYS A 364 27.97 -13.07 -2.07
N ALA A 365 29.13 -13.22 -1.42
CA ALA A 365 30.43 -12.98 -2.05
C ALA A 365 30.70 -13.96 -3.21
N GLN A 366 30.15 -15.18 -3.15
CA GLN A 366 30.21 -16.17 -4.22
C GLN A 366 29.13 -16.00 -5.31
N GLY A 367 28.34 -14.92 -5.25
CA GLY A 367 27.27 -14.63 -6.19
C GLY A 367 26.01 -15.47 -5.97
N ALA A 368 25.83 -16.08 -4.79
CA ALA A 368 24.60 -16.79 -4.48
C ALA A 368 23.45 -15.81 -4.29
N ILE A 369 22.31 -16.13 -4.90
CA ILE A 369 21.11 -15.32 -4.75
C ILE A 369 20.42 -15.72 -3.44
N ALA A 370 20.09 -14.73 -2.61
CA ALA A 370 19.45 -14.93 -1.32
C ALA A 370 18.22 -14.01 -1.20
N PHE A 371 17.08 -14.57 -0.81
CA PHE A 371 15.85 -13.81 -0.61
C PHE A 371 15.26 -14.11 0.77
N PHE A 372 14.62 -13.12 1.40
CA PHE A 372 14.09 -13.23 2.77
C PHE A 372 15.19 -13.43 3.83
N GLU A 373 16.20 -12.56 3.83
CA GLU A 373 17.37 -12.64 4.72
C GLU A 373 17.04 -12.78 6.21
N SER A 374 15.92 -12.20 6.65
CA SER A 374 15.43 -12.30 8.04
C SER A 374 15.01 -13.72 8.47
N LYS A 375 14.93 -14.68 7.54
CA LYS A 375 14.57 -16.09 7.82
C LYS A 375 15.78 -17.03 7.92
N TYR A 376 16.98 -16.56 7.64
CA TYR A 376 18.19 -17.39 7.67
C TYR A 376 18.85 -17.37 9.06
N GLY A 377 19.44 -18.50 9.45
CA GLY A 377 20.30 -18.60 10.63
C GLY A 377 21.74 -18.21 10.34
N GLU A 378 22.64 -18.39 11.31
CA GLU A 378 24.08 -18.05 11.17
C GLU A 378 24.78 -18.80 10.02
N GLN A 379 24.29 -20.00 9.67
CA GLN A 379 24.77 -20.76 8.52
C GLN A 379 23.60 -21.09 7.57
N VAL A 380 23.89 -21.02 6.27
CA VAL A 380 22.94 -21.28 5.19
C VAL A 380 23.46 -22.36 4.24
N LYS A 381 22.53 -23.11 3.64
CA LYS A 381 22.85 -24.03 2.55
C LYS A 381 22.74 -23.29 1.21
N VAL A 382 23.81 -23.33 0.44
CA VAL A 382 23.87 -22.77 -0.92
C VAL A 382 23.83 -23.92 -1.90
N TYR A 383 22.76 -24.03 -2.67
CA TYR A 383 22.63 -25.03 -3.73
C TYR A 383 23.15 -24.46 -5.04
N SER A 384 23.93 -25.26 -5.77
CA SER A 384 24.40 -24.97 -7.13
C SER A 384 23.83 -26.02 -8.08
N VAL A 385 23.17 -25.57 -9.15
CA VAL A 385 22.71 -26.43 -10.25
C VAL A 385 23.69 -26.27 -11.41
N GLY A 386 24.73 -27.09 -11.41
CA GLY A 386 25.87 -26.97 -12.32
C GLY A 386 26.44 -25.54 -12.34
N ASP A 387 26.61 -25.01 -13.55
CA ASP A 387 27.02 -23.63 -13.81
C ASP A 387 25.83 -22.66 -13.99
N PHE A 388 24.59 -23.16 -13.82
CA PHE A 388 23.41 -22.44 -14.27
C PHE A 388 22.89 -21.47 -13.20
N SER A 389 22.62 -21.98 -11.99
CA SER A 389 22.10 -21.22 -10.85
C SER A 389 22.84 -21.55 -9.56
N LYS A 390 22.91 -20.56 -8.66
CA LYS A 390 23.45 -20.68 -7.31
C LYS A 390 22.58 -19.88 -6.34
N GLU A 391 21.91 -20.55 -5.42
CA GLU A 391 20.89 -19.93 -4.55
C GLU A 391 20.93 -20.47 -3.13
N VAL A 392 20.61 -19.61 -2.16
CA VAL A 392 20.42 -20.01 -0.76
C VAL A 392 19.07 -20.70 -0.60
N CYS A 393 19.08 -22.01 -0.31
CA CYS A 393 17.86 -22.80 -0.21
C CYS A 393 17.92 -23.86 0.90
N GLY A 394 16.78 -24.15 1.53
CA GLY A 394 16.65 -25.12 2.63
C GLY A 394 15.86 -26.38 2.29
N GLY A 395 15.34 -26.52 1.08
CA GLY A 395 14.54 -27.67 0.65
C GLY A 395 15.36 -28.77 -0.04
N PRO A 396 14.77 -29.96 -0.27
CA PRO A 396 15.37 -31.04 -1.08
C PRO A 396 15.47 -30.68 -2.56
N HIS A 397 16.48 -31.21 -3.24
CA HIS A 397 16.66 -31.07 -4.69
C HIS A 397 16.94 -32.43 -5.33
N VAL A 398 16.73 -32.54 -6.64
CA VAL A 398 17.16 -33.72 -7.40
C VAL A 398 18.68 -33.74 -7.48
N GLU A 399 19.29 -34.91 -7.64
CA GLU A 399 20.74 -35.01 -7.81
C GLU A 399 21.21 -34.48 -9.17
N ARG A 400 20.38 -34.64 -10.21
CA ARG A 400 20.69 -34.22 -11.58
C ARG A 400 19.45 -33.74 -12.32
N THR A 401 19.59 -32.68 -13.11
CA THR A 401 18.45 -32.04 -13.79
C THR A 401 17.81 -32.93 -14.87
N GLY A 402 18.54 -33.87 -15.48
CA GLY A 402 18.02 -34.73 -16.55
C GLY A 402 16.93 -35.71 -16.10
N SER A 403 16.78 -35.91 -14.79
CA SER A 403 15.72 -36.73 -14.20
C SER A 403 14.34 -36.04 -14.12
N MET A 404 14.27 -34.76 -14.47
CA MET A 404 13.10 -33.91 -14.19
C MET A 404 11.98 -34.01 -15.24
N GLY A 405 12.26 -34.52 -16.45
CA GLY A 405 11.32 -34.52 -17.57
C GLY A 405 11.34 -33.19 -18.34
N HIS A 406 10.21 -32.79 -18.92
CA HIS A 406 10.05 -31.55 -19.68
C HIS A 406 9.31 -30.49 -18.86
N PHE A 407 9.83 -29.27 -18.81
CA PHE A 407 9.24 -28.14 -18.11
C PHE A 407 8.28 -27.36 -19.02
N HIS A 408 7.09 -27.05 -18.52
CA HIS A 408 6.10 -26.27 -19.26
C HIS A 408 5.40 -25.21 -18.39
N ILE A 409 5.38 -23.97 -18.86
CA ILE A 409 4.68 -22.82 -18.28
C ILE A 409 3.23 -22.84 -18.74
N GLN A 410 2.33 -23.19 -17.84
CA GLN A 410 0.90 -23.23 -18.12
C GLN A 410 0.28 -21.84 -18.21
N LYS A 411 0.75 -20.91 -17.36
CA LYS A 411 0.16 -19.57 -17.26
C LYS A 411 1.10 -18.56 -16.64
N GLU A 412 1.12 -17.37 -17.22
CA GLU A 412 1.66 -16.14 -16.64
C GLU A 412 0.51 -15.16 -16.39
N GLN A 413 0.49 -14.51 -15.22
CA GLN A 413 -0.54 -13.51 -14.88
C GLN A 413 -0.07 -12.53 -13.80
N SER A 414 -0.74 -11.38 -13.71
CA SER A 414 -0.56 -10.45 -12.58
C SER A 414 -0.99 -11.10 -11.26
N SER A 415 -0.15 -10.99 -10.23
CA SER A 415 -0.50 -11.39 -8.85
C SER A 415 -0.89 -10.19 -8.00
N SER A 416 -0.14 -9.09 -8.12
CA SER A 416 -0.41 -7.81 -7.47
C SER A 416 0.41 -6.72 -8.18
N ALA A 417 0.25 -5.45 -7.80
CA ALA A 417 1.02 -4.38 -8.43
C ALA A 417 2.54 -4.62 -8.32
N GLY A 418 3.24 -4.64 -9.47
CA GLY A 418 4.68 -4.90 -9.55
C GLY A 418 5.10 -6.37 -9.32
N VAL A 419 4.14 -7.30 -9.25
CA VAL A 419 4.40 -8.74 -9.03
C VAL A 419 3.66 -9.60 -10.04
N ARG A 420 4.42 -10.40 -10.78
CA ARG A 420 3.92 -11.39 -11.74
C ARG A 420 3.95 -12.79 -11.14
N ARG A 421 3.13 -13.70 -11.68
CA ARG A 421 3.00 -15.09 -11.24
C ARG A 421 3.06 -16.03 -12.42
N ILE A 422 3.96 -16.99 -12.36
CA ILE A 422 4.02 -18.15 -13.26
C ILE A 422 3.46 -19.37 -12.55
N LYS A 423 2.64 -20.14 -13.26
CA LYS A 423 2.30 -21.52 -12.92
C LYS A 423 2.90 -22.45 -13.97
N ALA A 424 3.61 -23.47 -13.53
CA ALA A 424 4.30 -24.41 -14.41
C ALA A 424 4.26 -25.84 -13.86
N VAL A 425 4.55 -26.80 -14.73
CA VAL A 425 4.55 -28.24 -14.45
C VAL A 425 5.78 -28.91 -15.04
N LEU A 426 6.03 -30.14 -14.60
CA LEU A 426 6.97 -31.06 -15.24
C LEU A 426 6.16 -32.21 -15.86
N GLU A 427 6.34 -32.42 -17.16
CA GLU A 427 5.75 -33.51 -17.94
C GLU A 427 6.80 -34.61 -18.08
N ARG A 428 6.46 -35.85 -17.72
CA ARG A 428 7.37 -37.00 -17.76
C ARG A 428 7.05 -37.94 -18.91
#